data_AF-A0A1G0NPF6-F1
#
_entry.id   AF-A0A1G0NPF6-F1
#
_cell.length_a   1.000
_cell.length_b   1.000
_cell.length_c   1.000
_cell.angle_alpha   90.00
_cell.angle_beta   90.00
_cell.angle_gamma   90.00
#
_symmetry.space_group_name_H-M   'P 1'
#
loop_
_entity.id
_entity.type
_entity.pdbx_description
1 polymer ?
#
loop_
_entity_poly.entity_id
_entity_poly.type
_entity_poly.pdbx_seq_one_letter_code
_entity_poly.pdbx_strand_id
1 'polypeptide(L)'
;MKHLRFTMWLMAYLIILCEMLTAQTCVQPPSGSTSWWPRDGDHRDIQGSNDGIVCNGVGFALGYVGHAFSFDGVDDYVQIPNASRFTVTSVTIEAWVKPSVTNKCNRIVCHKQTRQSQ
;
A
#
# COMPACT_ATOMS: atom_id res chain seq x y z
N MET A 1 11.37 56.94 -8.02
CA MET A 1 12.23 55.73 -8.05
C MET A 1 12.48 55.15 -6.63
N LYS A 2 11.45 54.95 -5.82
CA LYS A 2 11.53 54.24 -4.51
C LYS A 2 10.58 53.04 -4.41
N HIS A 3 9.57 52.98 -5.30
CA HIS A 3 8.61 51.87 -5.35
C HIS A 3 9.13 50.60 -6.03
N LEU A 4 10.13 50.72 -6.92
CA LEU A 4 10.66 49.56 -7.67
C LEU A 4 11.62 48.67 -6.84
N ARG A 5 12.06 49.14 -5.67
CA ARG A 5 13.00 48.40 -4.80
C ARG A 5 12.30 47.58 -3.70
N PHE A 6 11.01 47.83 -3.47
CA PHE A 6 10.21 47.13 -2.46
C PHE A 6 9.44 45.94 -3.06
N THR A 7 9.02 46.06 -4.32
CA THR A 7 8.34 44.98 -5.06
C THR A 7 9.29 43.82 -5.41
N MET A 8 10.59 44.09 -5.63
CA MET A 8 11.59 43.05 -5.90
C MET A 8 11.90 42.16 -4.69
N TRP A 9 11.78 42.68 -3.47
CA TRP A 9 12.01 41.88 -2.25
C TRP A 9 10.80 41.04 -1.84
N LEU A 10 9.57 41.51 -2.12
CA LEU A 10 8.34 40.74 -1.86
C LEU A 10 8.16 39.58 -2.84
N MET A 11 8.55 39.75 -4.11
CA MET A 11 8.45 38.69 -5.12
C MET A 11 9.52 37.58 -4.91
N ALA A 12 10.71 37.91 -4.40
CA ALA A 12 11.73 36.91 -4.08
C ALA A 12 11.32 36.04 -2.87
N TYR A 13 10.58 36.59 -1.90
CA TYR A 13 10.08 35.83 -0.75
C TYR A 13 8.89 34.92 -1.10
N LEU A 14 8.07 35.32 -2.08
CA LEU A 14 6.95 34.51 -2.58
C LEU A 14 7.41 33.36 -3.49
N ILE A 15 8.55 33.50 -4.19
CA ILE A 15 9.14 32.42 -5.00
C ILE A 15 9.90 31.40 -4.12
N ILE A 16 10.47 31.81 -2.98
CA ILE A 16 11.20 30.91 -2.06
C ILE A 16 10.26 30.13 -1.09
N LEU A 17 8.97 30.47 -1.03
CA LEU A 17 7.97 29.74 -0.22
C LEU A 17 7.19 28.65 -0.97
N CYS A 18 7.38 28.49 -2.28
CA CYS A 18 6.57 27.58 -3.11
C CYS A 18 7.39 26.47 -3.80
N GLU A 19 8.54 26.07 -3.25
CA GLU A 19 9.36 25.00 -3.83
C GLU A 19 9.54 23.76 -2.94
N MET A 20 8.82 23.63 -1.82
CA MET A 20 8.96 22.43 -0.95
C MET A 20 7.66 21.64 -0.82
N LEU A 21 6.94 21.43 -1.92
CA LEU A 21 6.02 20.29 -2.00
C LEU A 21 6.66 19.20 -2.85
N THR A 22 7.70 18.56 -2.30
CA THR A 22 8.13 17.27 -2.83
C THR A 22 6.99 16.29 -2.56
N ALA A 23 6.19 15.98 -3.57
CA ALA A 23 5.27 14.85 -3.50
C ALA A 23 6.10 13.64 -3.03
N GLN A 24 5.72 13.06 -1.90
CA GLN A 24 6.40 11.90 -1.36
C GLN A 24 6.39 10.83 -2.46
N THR A 25 7.58 10.46 -2.96
CA THR A 25 7.72 9.52 -4.07
C THR A 25 7.06 8.20 -3.66
N CYS A 26 5.90 7.90 -4.22
CA CYS A 26 5.25 6.62 -4.00
C CYS A 26 6.23 5.51 -4.36
N VAL A 27 6.36 4.50 -3.49
CA VAL A 27 7.16 3.32 -3.83
C VAL A 27 6.57 2.70 -5.07
N GLN A 28 7.36 2.65 -6.13
CA GLN A 28 6.92 2.08 -7.39
C GLN A 28 6.84 0.56 -7.26
N PRO A 29 5.79 -0.07 -7.82
CA PRO A 29 5.73 -1.52 -7.91
C PRO A 29 6.95 -2.06 -8.66
N PRO A 30 7.50 -3.21 -8.26
CA PRO A 30 8.57 -3.85 -9.02
C PRO A 30 8.18 -4.09 -10.48
N SER A 31 9.13 -3.89 -11.39
CA SER A 31 8.92 -4.17 -12.81
C SER A 31 8.55 -5.64 -13.03
N GLY A 32 7.48 -5.88 -13.79
CA GLY A 32 7.00 -7.24 -14.08
C GLY A 32 6.09 -7.85 -13.01
N SER A 33 5.72 -7.09 -11.97
CA SER A 33 4.71 -7.52 -10.99
C SER A 33 3.30 -7.56 -11.62
N THR A 34 2.54 -8.62 -11.35
CA THR A 34 1.16 -8.80 -11.84
C THR A 34 0.13 -8.02 -11.00
N SER A 35 0.44 -7.77 -9.73
CA SER A 35 -0.45 -7.09 -8.77
C SER A 35 0.38 -6.42 -7.68
N TRP A 36 -0.08 -5.27 -7.20
CA TRP A 36 0.59 -4.51 -6.14
C TRP A 36 -0.42 -3.82 -5.22
N TRP A 37 -0.38 -4.17 -3.93
CA TRP A 37 -1.20 -3.55 -2.89
C TRP A 37 -0.29 -2.73 -1.96
N PRO A 38 -0.05 -1.43 -2.25
CA PRO A 38 0.89 -0.59 -1.47
C PRO A 38 0.34 -0.27 -0.08
N ARG A 39 -0.99 -0.26 0.05
CA ARG A 39 -1.78 -0.05 1.27
C ARG A 39 -1.62 1.31 1.95
N ASP A 40 -1.49 2.35 1.15
CA ASP A 40 -1.58 3.76 1.53
C ASP A 40 -3.02 4.20 1.93
N GLY A 41 -3.69 3.44 2.80
CA GLY A 41 -5.03 3.73 3.31
C GLY A 41 -6.18 3.10 2.53
N ASP A 42 -5.89 2.24 1.55
CA ASP A 42 -6.90 1.49 0.80
C ASP A 42 -6.52 0.00 0.58
N HIS A 43 -7.43 -0.74 -0.06
CA HIS A 43 -7.29 -2.15 -0.39
C HIS A 43 -7.09 -2.41 -1.90
N ARG A 44 -6.77 -1.38 -2.69
CA ARG A 44 -6.72 -1.48 -4.14
C ARG A 44 -5.43 -2.12 -4.65
N ASP A 45 -5.55 -2.83 -5.76
CA ASP A 45 -4.42 -3.29 -6.56
C ASP A 45 -4.13 -2.26 -7.64
N ILE A 46 -2.99 -1.57 -7.54
CA ILE A 46 -2.63 -0.49 -8.48
C ILE A 46 -1.98 -0.99 -9.78
N GLN A 47 -1.75 -2.30 -9.92
CA GLN A 47 -1.15 -2.90 -11.13
C GLN A 47 -2.15 -3.74 -11.93
N GLY A 48 -2.93 -4.60 -11.26
CA GLY A 48 -3.72 -5.64 -11.93
C GLY A 48 -5.24 -5.44 -11.90
N SER A 49 -5.80 -4.59 -11.04
CA SER A 49 -7.25 -4.56 -10.72
C SER A 49 -7.75 -5.81 -9.98
N ASN A 50 -6.99 -6.31 -8.99
CA ASN A 50 -7.38 -7.35 -8.05
C ASN A 50 -7.58 -6.78 -6.64
N ASP A 51 -8.48 -5.82 -6.51
CA ASP A 51 -8.73 -5.18 -5.22
C ASP A 51 -9.07 -6.22 -4.15
N GLY A 52 -8.44 -6.07 -2.98
CA GLY A 52 -8.63 -7.00 -1.87
C GLY A 52 -9.90 -6.70 -1.10
N ILE A 53 -10.57 -7.73 -0.62
CA ILE A 53 -11.75 -7.58 0.24
C ILE A 53 -11.27 -7.71 1.69
N VAL A 54 -11.47 -6.66 2.49
CA VAL A 54 -11.20 -6.69 3.93
C VAL A 54 -12.25 -7.53 4.64
N CYS A 55 -11.82 -8.48 5.46
CA CYS A 55 -12.70 -9.35 6.25
C CYS A 55 -12.42 -9.18 7.74
N ASN A 56 -13.46 -9.35 8.56
CA ASN A 56 -13.39 -9.41 10.03
C ASN A 56 -12.88 -8.17 10.78
N GLY A 57 -12.64 -7.06 10.07
CA GLY A 57 -12.32 -5.78 10.71
C GLY A 57 -10.86 -5.35 10.61
N VAL A 58 -10.10 -5.87 9.63
CA VAL A 58 -8.73 -5.41 9.34
C VAL A 58 -8.66 -3.89 9.38
N GLY A 59 -7.82 -3.38 10.28
CA GLY A 59 -7.58 -1.97 10.47
C GLY A 59 -6.45 -1.43 9.58
N PHE A 60 -6.16 -0.14 9.76
CA PHE A 60 -5.02 0.52 9.14
C PHE A 60 -4.14 1.16 10.21
N ALA A 61 -2.83 1.04 10.04
CA ALA A 61 -1.83 1.66 10.90
C ALA A 61 -0.65 2.17 10.07
N LEU A 62 0.24 2.96 10.67
CA LEU A 62 1.48 3.37 10.00
C LEU A 62 2.35 2.13 9.70
N GLY A 63 2.71 1.99 8.43
CA GLY A 63 3.49 0.88 7.88
C GLY A 63 4.97 1.21 7.66
N TYR A 64 5.67 0.32 6.96
CA TYR A 64 7.04 0.58 6.52
C TYR A 64 7.09 1.65 5.41
N VAL A 65 6.08 1.65 4.54
CA VAL A 65 5.82 2.68 3.53
C VAL A 65 4.35 3.08 3.71
N GLY A 66 4.11 4.37 3.98
CA GLY A 66 2.76 4.89 4.17
C GLY A 66 1.96 4.16 5.24
N HIS A 67 0.73 3.75 4.90
CA HIS A 67 -0.10 2.92 5.78
C HIS A 67 0.08 1.44 5.47
N ALA A 68 -0.29 0.59 6.42
CA ALA A 68 -0.33 -0.85 6.26
C ALA A 68 -1.59 -1.40 6.91
N PHE A 69 -1.94 -2.62 6.53
CA PHE A 69 -2.96 -3.36 7.25
C PHE A 69 -2.51 -3.73 8.66
N SER A 70 -3.45 -3.59 9.59
CA SER A 70 -3.32 -3.98 10.97
C SER A 70 -4.28 -5.13 11.24
N PHE A 71 -3.73 -6.24 11.74
CA PHE A 71 -4.47 -7.46 12.06
C PHE A 71 -4.48 -7.61 13.58
N ASP A 72 -5.65 -7.84 14.17
CA ASP A 72 -5.84 -7.93 15.62
C ASP A 72 -5.32 -9.26 16.24
N GLY A 73 -5.08 -10.26 15.38
CA GLY A 73 -4.57 -11.57 15.76
C GLY A 73 -5.65 -12.60 16.13
N VAL A 74 -6.93 -12.31 15.88
CA VAL A 74 -8.07 -13.20 16.13
C VAL A 74 -8.42 -13.97 14.84
N ASP A 75 -9.02 -13.30 13.86
CA ASP A 75 -9.49 -13.94 12.61
C ASP A 75 -9.44 -13.03 11.37
N ASP A 76 -8.69 -11.94 11.42
CA ASP A 76 -8.54 -10.99 10.32
C ASP A 76 -7.83 -11.57 9.08
N TYR A 77 -8.35 -11.23 7.89
CA TYR A 77 -7.68 -11.51 6.62
C TYR A 77 -8.17 -10.60 5.50
N VAL A 78 -7.42 -10.64 4.41
CA VAL A 78 -7.74 -9.93 3.17
C VAL A 78 -7.94 -10.98 2.10
N GLN A 79 -9.13 -11.01 1.52
CA GLN A 79 -9.43 -11.94 0.45
C GLN A 79 -9.11 -11.30 -0.89
N ILE A 80 -8.18 -11.90 -1.64
CA ILE A 80 -8.03 -11.59 -3.06
C ILE A 80 -8.91 -12.58 -3.84
N PRO A 81 -9.93 -12.11 -4.60
CA PRO A 81 -10.76 -12.99 -5.41
C PRO A 81 -9.95 -13.78 -6.42
N ASN A 82 -10.40 -15.00 -6.73
CA ASN A 82 -9.76 -15.80 -7.78
C ASN A 82 -9.92 -15.09 -9.14
N ALA A 83 -8.86 -15.08 -9.94
CA ALA A 83 -8.83 -14.46 -11.27
C ALA A 83 -7.94 -15.28 -12.20
N SER A 84 -8.22 -15.24 -13.50
CA SER A 84 -7.48 -16.02 -14.52
C SER A 84 -5.98 -15.72 -14.52
N ARG A 85 -5.58 -14.48 -14.20
CA ARG A 85 -4.17 -14.07 -14.05
C ARG A 85 -3.42 -14.72 -12.89
N PHE A 86 -4.14 -15.31 -11.93
CA PHE A 86 -3.56 -16.08 -10.82
C PHE A 86 -3.59 -17.59 -11.08
N THR A 87 -4.10 -18.03 -12.24
CA THR A 87 -3.99 -19.41 -12.71
C THR A 87 -2.60 -19.66 -13.28
N VAL A 88 -1.62 -19.73 -12.38
CA VAL A 88 -0.19 -19.92 -12.70
C VAL A 88 0.37 -21.15 -11.98
N THR A 89 1.44 -21.73 -12.53
CA THR A 89 2.10 -22.90 -11.93
C THR A 89 3.13 -22.51 -10.87
N SER A 90 3.61 -21.27 -10.90
CA SER A 90 4.55 -20.72 -9.92
C SER A 90 4.19 -19.27 -9.62
N VAL A 91 4.51 -18.83 -8.40
CA VAL A 91 4.26 -17.47 -7.94
C VAL A 91 5.44 -16.99 -7.11
N THR A 92 5.77 -15.71 -7.25
CA THR A 92 6.67 -14.98 -6.35
C THR A 92 5.86 -13.94 -5.61
N ILE A 93 6.08 -13.83 -4.30
CA ILE A 93 5.39 -12.89 -3.43
C ILE A 93 6.43 -12.12 -2.64
N GLU A 94 6.28 -10.81 -2.59
CA GLU A 94 7.04 -9.92 -1.72
C GLU A 94 6.10 -9.10 -0.84
N ALA A 95 6.52 -8.83 0.40
CA ALA A 95 5.75 -8.04 1.34
C ALA A 95 6.64 -7.51 2.48
N TRP A 96 6.30 -6.32 2.97
CA TRP A 96 6.76 -5.86 4.29
C TRP A 96 5.83 -6.42 5.36
N VAL A 97 6.39 -7.11 6.35
CA VAL A 97 5.62 -7.71 7.46
C VAL A 97 6.22 -7.32 8.80
N LYS A 98 5.35 -6.99 9.76
CA LYS A 98 5.72 -6.70 11.15
C LYS A 98 4.87 -7.57 12.10
N PRO A 99 5.34 -8.76 12.47
CA PRO A 99 4.61 -9.62 13.41
C PRO A 99 4.56 -8.98 14.80
N SER A 100 3.38 -8.96 15.42
CA SER A 100 3.21 -8.57 16.83
C SER A 100 3.55 -9.72 17.80
N VAL A 101 3.43 -10.96 17.33
CA VAL A 101 3.78 -12.19 18.04
C VAL A 101 4.61 -13.09 17.13
N THR A 102 5.73 -13.61 17.63
CA THR A 102 6.66 -14.46 16.88
C THR A 102 6.71 -15.90 17.39
N ASN A 103 5.97 -16.21 18.45
CA ASN A 103 5.88 -17.54 19.06
C ASN A 103 4.66 -18.36 18.57
N LYS A 104 4.09 -18.01 17.42
CA LYS A 104 2.96 -18.70 16.78
C LYS A 104 3.20 -18.84 15.27
N CYS A 105 2.49 -19.78 14.64
CA CYS A 105 2.47 -19.92 13.19
C CYS A 105 1.62 -18.81 12.56
N ASN A 106 2.25 -17.71 12.15
CA ASN A 106 1.60 -16.65 11.40
C ASN A 106 1.55 -17.00 9.91
N ARG A 107 0.35 -16.97 9.31
CA ARG A 107 0.17 -17.15 7.87
C ARG A 107 0.12 -15.78 7.21
N ILE A 108 1.11 -15.46 6.37
CA ILE A 108 1.18 -14.18 5.64
C ILE A 108 0.35 -14.25 4.35
N VAL A 109 0.53 -15.32 3.57
CA VAL A 109 -0.29 -15.61 2.40
C VAL A 109 -0.70 -17.08 2.44
N CYS A 110 -1.95 -17.36 2.12
CA CYS A 110 -2.44 -18.72 1.94
C CYS A 110 -3.44 -18.78 0.78
N HIS A 111 -3.46 -19.91 0.10
CA HIS A 111 -4.51 -20.23 -0.87
C HIS A 111 -5.69 -20.87 -0.13
N LYS A 112 -6.86 -20.23 -0.17
CA LYS A 112 -8.08 -20.78 0.42
C LYS A 112 -8.71 -21.76 -0.55
N GLN A 113 -8.57 -23.06 -0.28
CA GLN A 113 -9.37 -24.07 -0.97
C GLN A 113 -10.74 -24.15 -0.28
N THR A 114 -11.81 -23.81 -0.99
CA THR A 114 -13.15 -24.21 -0.59
C THR A 114 -13.26 -25.72 -0.82
N ARG A 115 -13.55 -26.50 0.23
CA ARG A 115 -13.95 -27.90 0.04
C ARG A 115 -15.18 -27.89 -0.86
N GLN A 116 -15.05 -28.44 -2.07
CA GLN A 116 -16.23 -28.87 -2.81
C GLN A 116 -16.84 -30.01 -1.99
N SER A 117 -18.06 -29.79 -1.50
CA SER A 117 -18.88 -30.86 -0.93
C SER A 117 -19.00 -31.94 -2.00
N GLN A 118 -18.37 -33.10 -1.76
CA GLN A 118 -18.77 -34.35 -2.41
C GLN A 118 -20.20 -34.69 -2.00
#